data_AF-A0A6B1IBY0-F1
#
_entry.id   AF-A0A6B1IBY0-F1
#
_cell.length_a   1.000
_cell.length_b   1.000
_cell.length_c   1.000
_cell.angle_alpha   90.00
_cell.angle_beta   90.00
_cell.angle_gamma   90.00
#
_symmetry.space_group_name_H-M   'P 1'
#
loop_
_entity.id
_entity.type
_entity.pdbx_description
1 polymer ?
#
loop_
_entity_poly.entity_id
_entity_poly.type
_entity_poly.pdbx_seq_one_letter_code
_entity_poly.pdbx_strand_id
1 'polypeptide(L)'
;MPATAQHNEQATEVPNLNAEESARLGENPARFLVEEIDIDTGAGTSGELIVARIRGIATRELVNYWEGVERWLARREDREPRDDVLEALQERREELEEQGDGLAQAGLTPAERREAAAERDTKSVAVLLDEDGEEVPWSRQESTVVGANQ
;
A
#
# COMPACT_ATOMS: atom_id res chain seq x y z
N MET A 1 15.06 -4.11 43.64
CA MET A 1 14.56 -5.10 42.67
C MET A 1 14.52 -4.42 41.32
N PRO A 2 15.44 -4.71 40.37
CA PRO A 2 15.34 -4.15 39.04
C PRO A 2 14.17 -4.82 38.32
N ALA A 3 13.33 -4.02 37.68
CA ALA A 3 12.25 -4.50 36.84
C ALA A 3 12.84 -5.34 35.71
N THR A 4 12.44 -6.60 35.68
CA THR A 4 12.65 -7.56 34.61
C THR A 4 12.31 -6.90 33.27
N ALA A 5 13.29 -6.86 32.37
CA ALA A 5 13.09 -6.61 30.95
C ALA A 5 12.18 -7.71 30.39
N GLN A 6 10.88 -7.47 30.45
CA GLN A 6 9.85 -8.19 29.72
C GLN A 6 9.45 -7.32 28.55
N HIS A 7 9.20 -7.94 27.40
CA HIS A 7 8.99 -7.36 26.07
C HIS A 7 10.27 -7.17 25.26
N ASN A 8 10.72 -8.23 24.56
CA ASN A 8 10.83 -8.21 23.08
C ASN A 8 11.23 -9.58 22.47
N GLU A 9 10.78 -10.72 23.00
CA GLU A 9 11.26 -12.05 22.55
C GLU A 9 10.36 -12.72 21.48
N GLN A 10 9.52 -11.97 20.75
CA GLN A 10 8.62 -12.56 19.74
C GLN A 10 8.52 -11.76 18.42
N ALA A 11 9.55 -11.01 18.04
CA ALA A 11 9.66 -10.62 16.63
C ALA A 11 10.27 -11.79 15.86
N THR A 12 9.44 -12.61 15.21
CA THR A 12 9.94 -13.53 14.16
C THR A 12 10.79 -12.71 13.21
N GLU A 13 12.06 -13.08 13.05
CA GLU A 13 13.01 -12.31 12.24
C GLU A 13 12.47 -12.24 10.81
N VAL A 14 12.09 -11.04 10.37
CA VAL A 14 11.60 -10.83 9.00
C VAL A 14 12.74 -11.21 8.05
N PRO A 15 12.52 -12.19 7.15
CA PRO A 15 13.52 -12.60 6.17
C PRO A 15 14.08 -11.38 5.43
N ASN A 16 15.37 -11.39 5.14
CA ASN A 16 15.98 -10.33 4.36
C ASN A 16 16.86 -10.95 3.27
N LEU A 17 16.50 -10.71 2.00
CA LEU A 17 17.26 -11.18 0.85
C LEU A 17 18.70 -10.62 0.88
N ASN A 18 18.84 -9.34 1.19
CA ASN A 18 20.12 -8.65 1.23
C ASN A 18 20.03 -7.45 2.17
N ALA A 19 20.60 -7.60 3.37
CA ALA A 19 20.56 -6.59 4.42
C ALA A 19 21.28 -5.28 4.04
N GLU A 20 22.37 -5.37 3.27
CA GLU A 20 23.12 -4.19 2.80
C GLU A 20 22.28 -3.38 1.81
N GLU A 21 21.65 -4.06 0.85
CA GLU A 21 20.77 -3.42 -0.13
C GLU A 21 19.50 -2.87 0.51
N SER A 22 18.90 -3.59 1.48
CA SER A 22 17.79 -3.07 2.27
C SER A 22 18.18 -1.79 3.02
N ALA A 23 19.38 -1.73 3.60
CA ALA A 23 19.86 -0.55 4.30
C ALA A 23 20.13 0.61 3.32
N ARG A 24 20.71 0.32 2.15
CA ARG A 24 21.00 1.32 1.10
C ARG A 24 19.73 1.92 0.50
N LEU A 25 18.74 1.07 0.21
CA LEU A 25 17.46 1.46 -0.39
C LEU A 25 16.43 1.92 0.65
N GLY A 26 16.74 1.76 1.93
CA GLY A 26 15.95 2.26 3.06
C GLY A 26 14.76 1.38 3.46
N GLU A 27 14.64 0.17 2.92
CA GLU A 27 13.51 -0.72 3.17
C GLU A 27 13.84 -2.19 2.95
N ASN A 28 13.26 -3.08 3.78
CA ASN A 28 13.20 -4.51 3.52
C ASN A 28 11.78 -4.88 3.01
N PRO A 29 11.60 -5.17 1.71
CA PRO A 29 10.30 -5.52 1.13
C PRO A 29 9.61 -6.72 1.79
N ALA A 30 10.38 -7.66 2.33
CA ALA A 30 9.84 -8.84 2.99
C ALA A 30 8.97 -8.50 4.21
N ARG A 31 9.10 -7.31 4.80
CA ARG A 31 8.20 -6.83 5.87
C ARG A 31 6.74 -6.76 5.43
N PHE A 32 6.51 -6.61 4.13
CA PHE A 32 5.20 -6.52 3.52
C PHE A 32 4.82 -7.83 2.83
N LEU A 33 5.80 -8.56 2.29
CA LEU A 33 5.56 -9.71 1.43
C LEU A 33 5.44 -11.06 2.18
N VAL A 34 5.80 -11.14 3.46
CA VAL A 34 5.80 -12.40 4.24
C VAL A 34 4.44 -12.75 4.83
N GLU A 35 3.54 -11.79 5.03
CA GLU A 35 2.18 -12.09 5.46
C GLU A 35 1.39 -12.70 4.29
N GLU A 36 0.64 -13.78 4.57
CA GLU A 36 -0.31 -14.35 3.62
C GLU A 36 -1.35 -13.28 3.29
N ILE A 37 -1.40 -12.90 2.01
CA ILE A 37 -2.42 -11.99 1.51
C ILE A 37 -3.64 -12.84 1.20
N ASP A 38 -4.58 -12.93 2.13
CA ASP A 38 -5.96 -13.20 1.75
C ASP A 38 -6.51 -11.89 1.18
N ILE A 39 -6.70 -11.82 -0.13
CA ILE A 39 -7.45 -10.72 -0.75
C ILE A 39 -8.91 -10.97 -0.37
N ASP A 40 -9.26 -10.63 0.88
CA ASP A 40 -10.63 -10.71 1.34
C ASP A 40 -11.44 -9.68 0.55
N THR A 41 -12.18 -10.17 -0.44
CA THR A 41 -13.19 -9.38 -1.17
C THR A 41 -14.29 -8.87 -0.24
N GLY A 42 -14.31 -9.26 1.05
CA GLY A 42 -15.04 -8.63 2.13
C GLY A 42 -14.11 -7.90 3.11
N ALA A 43 -14.05 -6.57 3.07
CA ALA A 43 -13.34 -5.72 4.05
C ALA A 43 -11.80 -5.89 4.13
N GLY A 44 -11.17 -6.39 3.07
CA GLY A 44 -9.74 -6.66 2.94
C GLY A 44 -8.84 -5.44 3.08
N THR A 45 -8.02 -5.45 4.13
CA THR A 45 -7.04 -4.37 4.41
C THR A 45 -5.60 -4.79 4.13
N SER A 46 -5.25 -6.07 4.18
CA SER A 46 -3.85 -6.52 4.06
C SER A 46 -3.30 -6.46 2.62
N GLY A 47 -4.07 -6.90 1.62
CA GLY A 47 -3.68 -6.78 0.21
C GLY A 47 -3.61 -5.32 -0.26
N GLU A 48 -4.52 -4.48 0.25
CA GLU A 48 -4.53 -3.03 -0.04
C GLU A 48 -3.26 -2.33 0.48
N LEU A 49 -2.70 -2.77 1.62
CA LEU A 49 -1.50 -2.16 2.20
C LEU A 49 -0.24 -2.39 1.34
N ILE A 50 -0.09 -3.56 0.72
CA ILE A 50 1.06 -3.88 -0.13
C ILE A 50 0.99 -3.10 -1.44
N VAL A 51 -0.17 -3.10 -2.09
CA VAL A 51 -0.37 -2.35 -3.34
C VAL A 51 -0.22 -0.84 -3.09
N ALA A 52 -0.77 -0.32 -1.99
CA ALA A 52 -0.57 1.07 -1.59
C ALA A 52 0.92 1.39 -1.35
N ARG A 53 1.67 0.47 -0.73
CA ARG A 53 3.10 0.64 -0.52
C ARG A 53 3.87 0.66 -1.84
N ILE A 54 3.54 -0.23 -2.78
CA ILE A 54 4.14 -0.31 -4.13
C ILE A 54 3.91 1.01 -4.88
N ARG A 55 2.68 1.54 -4.89
CA ARG A 55 2.37 2.86 -5.49
C ARG A 55 3.22 3.99 -4.90
N GLY A 56 3.61 3.88 -3.63
CA GLY A 56 4.49 4.83 -2.94
C GLY A 56 5.99 4.64 -3.20
N ILE A 57 6.41 3.72 -4.07
CA ILE A 57 7.84 3.54 -4.40
C ILE A 57 8.31 4.69 -5.28
N ALA A 58 9.45 5.29 -4.90
CA ALA A 58 9.96 6.50 -5.53
C ALA A 58 10.94 6.24 -6.68
N THR A 59 11.57 5.07 -6.77
CA THR A 59 12.64 4.82 -7.75
C THR A 59 12.47 3.46 -8.42
N ARG A 60 12.84 3.38 -9.71
CA ARG A 60 12.83 2.10 -10.44
C ARG A 60 13.77 1.07 -9.82
N GLU A 61 14.86 1.54 -9.22
CA GLU A 61 15.80 0.68 -8.48
C GLU A 61 15.11 -0.04 -7.31
N LEU A 62 14.30 0.68 -6.51
CA LEU A 62 13.55 0.07 -5.41
C LEU A 62 12.45 -0.86 -5.94
N VAL A 63 11.78 -0.54 -7.05
CA VAL A 63 10.81 -1.45 -7.70
C VAL A 63 11.48 -2.77 -8.08
N ASN A 64 12.64 -2.71 -8.75
CA ASN A 64 13.37 -3.91 -9.17
C ASN A 64 13.83 -4.74 -7.95
N TYR A 65 14.21 -4.08 -6.85
CA TYR A 65 14.56 -4.78 -5.61
C TYR A 65 13.36 -5.50 -5.00
N TRP A 66 12.19 -4.85 -4.93
CA TRP A 66 10.93 -5.46 -4.50
C TRP A 66 10.57 -6.70 -5.34
N GLU A 67 10.67 -6.61 -6.67
CA GLU A 67 10.44 -7.73 -7.58
C GLU A 67 11.39 -8.91 -7.31
N GLY A 68 12.67 -8.60 -7.03
CA GLY A 68 13.67 -9.59 -6.64
C GLY A 68 13.33 -10.30 -5.32
N VAL A 69 12.86 -9.55 -4.32
CA VAL A 69 12.46 -10.11 -3.02
C VAL A 69 11.23 -10.99 -3.14
N GLU A 70 10.20 -10.60 -3.90
CA GLU A 70 9.00 -11.42 -4.11
C GLU A 70 9.35 -12.78 -4.74
N ARG A 71 10.16 -12.78 -5.80
CA ARG A 71 10.61 -14.03 -6.43
C ARG A 71 11.50 -14.87 -5.53
N TRP A 72 12.28 -14.24 -4.67
CA TRP A 72 13.10 -14.96 -3.69
C TRP A 72 12.26 -15.61 -2.60
N LEU A 73 11.28 -14.89 -2.03
CA LEU A 73 10.34 -15.42 -1.06
C LEU A 73 9.53 -16.58 -1.65
N ALA A 74 9.03 -16.41 -2.88
CA ALA A 74 8.31 -17.46 -3.60
C ALA A 74 9.12 -18.77 -3.68
N ARG A 75 10.39 -18.70 -4.08
CA ARG A 75 11.29 -19.87 -4.09
C ARG A 75 11.55 -20.44 -2.71
N ARG A 76 11.66 -19.59 -1.69
CA ARG A 76 11.91 -20.01 -0.30
C ARG A 76 10.71 -20.75 0.29
N GLU A 77 9.51 -20.37 -0.10
CA GLU A 77 8.23 -20.88 0.38
C GLU A 77 7.64 -21.96 -0.54
N ASP A 78 8.36 -22.37 -1.59
CA ASP A 78 7.90 -23.35 -2.60
C ASP A 78 6.54 -22.99 -3.23
N ARG A 79 6.35 -21.69 -3.50
CA ARG A 79 5.18 -21.13 -4.19
C ARG A 79 5.60 -20.36 -5.44
N GLU A 80 4.63 -20.07 -6.30
CA GLU A 80 4.84 -19.12 -7.39
C GLU A 80 4.87 -17.68 -6.86
N PRO A 81 5.62 -16.77 -7.53
CA PRO A 81 5.49 -15.34 -7.29
C PRO A 81 4.04 -14.91 -7.50
N ARG A 82 3.57 -13.99 -6.65
CA ARG A 82 2.21 -13.46 -6.73
C ARG A 82 2.05 -12.54 -7.93
N ASP A 83 1.17 -12.91 -8.86
CA ASP A 83 0.96 -12.17 -10.12
C ASP A 83 0.47 -10.74 -9.88
N ASP A 84 -0.41 -10.53 -8.91
CA ASP A 84 -0.93 -9.21 -8.52
C ASP A 84 0.17 -8.28 -7.98
N VAL A 85 1.11 -8.82 -7.21
CA VAL A 85 2.29 -8.07 -6.74
C VAL A 85 3.20 -7.73 -7.91
N LEU A 86 3.44 -8.67 -8.82
CA LEU A 86 4.28 -8.44 -10.00
C LEU A 86 3.66 -7.42 -10.97
N GLU A 87 2.35 -7.48 -11.17
CA GLU A 87 1.59 -6.54 -12.00
C GLU A 87 1.67 -5.13 -11.40
N ALA A 88 1.40 -4.97 -10.09
CA ALA A 88 1.51 -3.67 -9.43
C ALA A 88 2.93 -3.07 -9.49
N LEU A 89 3.97 -3.92 -9.41
CA LEU A 89 5.37 -3.49 -9.56
C LEU A 89 5.68 -3.08 -11.01
N GLN A 90 5.16 -3.81 -12.00
CA GLN A 90 5.31 -3.47 -13.41
C GLN A 90 4.63 -2.14 -13.74
N GLU A 91 3.38 -1.95 -13.34
CA GLU A 91 2.65 -0.69 -13.49
C GLU A 91 3.44 0.47 -12.88
N ARG A 92 3.93 0.30 -11.65
CA ARG A 92 4.69 1.36 -10.99
C ARG A 92 6.01 1.67 -11.69
N ARG A 93 6.69 0.66 -12.25
CA ARG A 93 7.91 0.87 -13.05
C ARG A 93 7.62 1.69 -14.29
N GLU A 94 6.53 1.40 -14.99
CA GLU A 94 6.10 2.16 -16.18
C GLU A 94 5.78 3.62 -15.81
N GLU A 95 5.04 3.85 -14.73
CA GLU A 95 4.77 5.21 -14.23
C GLU A 95 6.07 5.99 -13.95
N LEU A 96 7.06 5.35 -13.33
CA LEU A 96 8.37 5.96 -13.03
C LEU A 96 9.25 6.12 -14.28
N GLU A 97 9.07 5.29 -15.31
CA GLU A 97 9.73 5.46 -16.60
C GLU A 97 9.18 6.67 -17.37
N GLU A 98 7.85 6.88 -17.30
CA GLU A 98 7.18 8.03 -17.92
C GLU A 98 7.43 9.34 -17.18
N GLN A 99 7.39 9.33 -15.84
CA GLN A 99 7.44 10.53 -14.99
C GLN A 99 8.86 10.85 -14.49
N GLY A 100 9.78 9.89 -14.56
CA GLY A 100 11.09 9.95 -13.94
C GLY A 100 11.10 9.43 -12.49
N ASP A 101 12.29 9.11 -11.99
CA ASP A 101 12.48 8.71 -10.59
C ASP A 101 12.19 9.90 -9.65
N GLY A 102 11.46 9.62 -8.57
CA GLY A 102 10.91 10.56 -7.62
C GLY A 102 9.43 10.26 -7.37
N LEU A 103 8.93 10.48 -6.15
CA LEU A 103 7.48 10.67 -6.03
C LEU A 103 7.16 11.93 -6.82
N ALA A 104 6.11 11.96 -7.64
CA ALA A 104 5.65 13.19 -8.28
C ALA A 104 5.40 14.34 -7.27
N GLN A 105 5.34 14.03 -5.97
CA GLN A 105 5.23 14.96 -4.86
C GLN A 105 6.54 15.27 -4.09
N ALA A 106 7.64 14.58 -4.38
CA ALA A 106 8.96 14.82 -3.79
C ALA A 106 9.57 16.07 -4.43
N GLY A 107 9.31 17.22 -3.83
CA GLY A 107 9.69 18.54 -4.33
C GLY A 107 8.54 19.54 -4.28
N LEU A 108 7.30 19.05 -4.22
CA LEU A 108 6.11 19.86 -4.04
C LEU A 108 5.96 20.27 -2.58
N THR A 109 5.78 21.56 -2.37
CA THR A 109 5.33 22.14 -1.11
C THR A 109 3.97 21.53 -0.72
N PRO A 110 3.57 21.60 0.57
CA PRO A 110 2.26 21.12 1.00
C PRO A 110 1.07 21.73 0.24
N ALA A 111 1.23 22.94 -0.33
CA ALA A 111 0.22 23.59 -1.14
C ALA A 111 0.09 22.94 -2.52
N GLU A 112 1.21 22.72 -3.21
CA GLU A 112 1.24 22.08 -4.52
C GLU A 112 0.80 20.61 -4.45
N ARG A 113 1.06 19.92 -3.33
CA ARG A 113 0.48 18.59 -3.07
C ARG A 113 -1.04 18.60 -2.97
N ARG A 114 -1.61 19.62 -2.34
CA ARG A 114 -3.06 19.77 -2.22
C ARG A 114 -3.71 20.09 -3.57
N GLU A 115 -3.03 20.90 -4.38
CA GLU A 115 -3.50 21.28 -5.72
C GLU A 115 -3.46 20.08 -6.69
N ALA A 116 -2.36 19.31 -6.70
CA ALA A 116 -2.26 18.08 -7.51
C ALA A 116 -3.27 17.00 -7.08
N ALA A 117 -3.61 16.93 -5.79
CA ALA A 117 -4.68 16.06 -5.30
C ALA A 117 -6.07 16.56 -5.73
N ALA A 118 -6.31 17.87 -5.67
CA ALA A 118 -7.56 18.49 -6.10
C ALA A 118 -7.81 18.31 -7.61
N GLU A 119 -6.77 18.40 -8.45
CA GLU A 119 -6.90 18.11 -9.88
C GLU A 119 -7.35 16.67 -10.16
N ARG A 120 -6.87 15.70 -9.37
CA ARG A 120 -7.34 14.30 -9.46
C ARG A 120 -8.77 14.13 -8.92
N ASP A 121 -9.13 14.80 -7.83
CA ASP A 121 -10.48 14.77 -7.25
C ASP A 121 -11.54 15.42 -8.16
N THR A 122 -11.19 16.40 -8.99
CA THR A 122 -12.15 17.00 -9.95
C THR A 122 -12.66 16.02 -11.02
N LYS A 123 -12.04 14.84 -11.17
CA LYS A 123 -12.52 13.77 -12.07
C LYS A 123 -13.48 12.79 -11.41
N SER A 124 -13.56 12.78 -10.07
CA SER A 124 -14.38 11.81 -9.34
C SER A 124 -15.05 12.49 -8.14
N VAL A 125 -16.29 12.94 -8.33
CA VAL A 125 -17.12 13.46 -7.23
C VAL A 125 -18.03 12.34 -6.74
N ALA A 126 -17.85 11.91 -5.49
CA ALA A 126 -18.78 11.00 -4.84
C ALA A 126 -20.05 11.77 -4.44
N VAL A 127 -21.20 11.37 -4.98
CA VAL A 127 -22.51 11.93 -4.64
C VAL A 127 -23.30 10.90 -3.83
N LEU A 128 -24.00 11.37 -2.79
CA LEU A 128 -24.93 10.54 -2.03
C LEU A 128 -26.20 10.38 -2.86
N LEU A 129 -26.60 9.15 -3.15
CA LEU A 129 -27.85 8.84 -3.83
C LEU A 129 -28.85 8.24 -2.84
N ASP A 130 -30.14 8.52 -3.00
CA ASP A 130 -31.20 7.83 -2.27
C ASP A 130 -31.55 6.46 -2.90
N GLU A 131 -32.57 5.79 -2.35
CA GLU A 131 -33.03 4.47 -2.83
C GLU A 131 -33.56 4.51 -4.27
N ASP A 132 -33.95 5.70 -4.76
CA ASP A 132 -34.43 5.92 -6.12
C ASP A 132 -33.31 6.39 -7.07
N GLY A 133 -32.08 6.57 -6.56
CA GLY A 133 -30.90 6.98 -7.33
C GLY A 133 -30.77 8.49 -7.53
N GLU A 134 -31.51 9.31 -6.78
CA GLU A 134 -31.48 10.76 -6.85
C GLU A 134 -30.45 11.36 -5.88
N GLU A 135 -29.78 12.45 -6.30
CA GLU A 135 -28.73 13.08 -5.50
C GLU A 135 -29.29 13.75 -4.23
N VAL A 136 -28.78 13.34 -3.07
CA VAL A 136 -29.22 13.83 -1.77
C VAL A 136 -28.25 14.89 -1.24
N PRO A 137 -28.74 16.07 -0.82
CA PRO A 137 -27.91 17.08 -0.16
C PRO A 137 -27.32 16.52 1.13
N TRP A 138 -26.02 16.76 1.35
CA TRP A 138 -25.31 16.39 2.58
C TRP A 138 -25.99 16.89 3.87
N SER A 139 -26.70 18.02 3.82
CA SER A 139 -27.46 18.57 4.95
C SER A 139 -28.68 17.75 5.36
N ARG A 140 -29.04 16.72 4.58
CA ARG A 140 -30.17 15.82 4.84
C ARG A 140 -29.78 14.50 5.48
N GLN A 141 -28.50 14.33 5.87
CA GLN A 141 -28.07 13.19 6.69
C GLN A 141 -28.75 13.28 8.08
N GLU A 142 -29.96 12.72 8.19
CA GLU A 142 -30.58 12.45 9.48
C GLU A 142 -29.79 11.32 10.14
N SER A 143 -29.06 11.68 11.19
CA SER A 143 -28.39 10.81 12.18
C SER A 143 -28.54 9.31 11.94
N THR A 144 -27.53 8.69 11.31
CA THR A 144 -27.47 7.24 11.15
C THR A 144 -27.37 6.56 12.52
N VAL A 145 -28.41 5.82 12.92
CA VAL A 145 -28.31 4.84 13.99
C VAL A 145 -27.83 3.54 13.36
N VAL A 146 -26.61 3.12 13.68
CA VAL A 146 -26.08 1.82 13.26
C VAL A 146 -26.85 0.73 14.02
N GLY A 147 -27.76 0.05 13.32
CA GLY A 147 -28.43 -1.15 13.81
C GLY A 147 -27.76 -2.40 13.22
N ALA A 148 -27.12 -3.20 14.07
CA ALA A 148 -26.70 -4.55 13.68
C ALA A 148 -27.94 -5.46 13.71
N ASN A 149 -28.24 -6.14 12.59
CA ASN A 149 -29.26 -7.17 12.56
C ASN A 149 -28.62 -8.54 12.85
N GLN A 150 -29.28 -9.33 13.72
CA GLN A 150 -28.85 -10.67 14.13
C GLN A 150 -29.01 -11.72 13.03
#